data_AF-A0A3C0BPA4-F1
#
_entry.id   AF-A0A3C0BPA4-F1
#
_cell.length_a   1.000
_cell.length_b   1.000
_cell.length_c   1.000
_cell.angle_alpha   90.00
_cell.angle_beta   90.00
_cell.angle_gamma   90.00
#
_symmetry.space_group_name_H-M   'P 1'
#
loop_
_entity.id
_entity.type
_entity.pdbx_description
1 polymer ?
#
loop_
_entity_poly.entity_id
_entity_poly.type
_entity_poly.pdbx_seq_one_letter_code
_entity_poly.pdbx_strand_id
1 'polypeptide(L)'
;MHRALISGPKIPEASVYLRPISEPPKSIVTNGKVAFGTFSSVPAKLDIRGVKAPFGGIPLPSILTNIRIKSRIAYMFSIGDYIGMAEFFDDKMFGLAEIIFWNKTTGKKLAYHTFMTPRRRFVPVRLDNAVCVSFNKARYIRVMWSRKHDRISLSFSLRAGGGRPAVKGSFSAHFSDPLHKELLVVTPAPTMRRCSATWLTTMPIHGSLNILAGRKTQGIPMQDADGLAFMALNRTYYKYHVKSEMMCGLGEYEGKKLLFRFVTTSMDPHEADYSNENVVVIDD
;
A
#
# COMPACT_ATOMS: atom_id res chain seq x y z
N MET A 1 -39.56 49.26 -1.88
CA MET A 1 -39.10 48.00 -2.52
C MET A 1 -38.00 47.39 -1.67
N HIS A 2 -38.35 46.42 -0.83
CA HIS A 2 -37.39 45.64 -0.03
C HIS A 2 -36.72 44.58 -0.92
N ARG A 3 -35.39 44.55 -0.93
CA ARG A 3 -34.60 43.43 -1.47
C ARG A 3 -34.13 42.59 -0.27
N ALA A 4 -34.72 41.41 -0.13
CA ALA A 4 -34.29 40.42 0.85
C ALA A 4 -32.90 39.87 0.47
N LEU A 5 -31.98 39.91 1.43
CA LEU A 5 -30.73 39.15 1.39
C LEU A 5 -31.07 37.69 1.67
N ILE A 6 -30.92 36.82 0.67
CA ILE A 6 -31.00 35.38 0.85
C ILE A 6 -29.71 34.95 1.55
N SER A 7 -29.81 34.67 2.85
CA SER A 7 -28.76 34.00 3.61
C SER A 7 -28.59 32.59 3.06
N GLY A 8 -27.47 32.33 2.37
CA GLY A 8 -27.03 30.98 2.09
C GLY A 8 -26.84 30.19 3.39
N PRO A 9 -26.98 28.86 3.37
CA PRO A 9 -26.77 28.04 4.56
C PRO A 9 -25.35 28.29 5.08
N LYS A 10 -25.25 28.66 6.37
CA LYS A 10 -23.99 28.62 7.10
C LYS A 10 -23.44 27.20 6.97
N ILE A 11 -22.35 27.04 6.23
CA ILE A 11 -21.53 25.83 6.31
C ILE A 11 -21.12 25.75 7.78
N PRO A 12 -21.50 24.69 8.52
CA PRO A 12 -21.04 24.54 9.89
C PRO A 12 -19.52 24.61 9.86
N GLU A 13 -18.89 25.36 10.78
CA GLU A 13 -17.45 25.28 10.99
C GLU A 13 -17.10 23.78 11.08
N ALA A 14 -16.41 23.28 10.05
CA ALA A 14 -16.03 21.89 10.01
C ALA A 14 -15.15 21.68 11.24
N SER A 15 -15.64 20.92 12.22
CA SER A 15 -14.84 20.49 13.36
C SER A 15 -13.58 19.88 12.78
N VAL A 16 -12.41 20.49 13.04
CA VAL A 16 -11.14 20.04 12.49
C VAL A 16 -10.97 18.58 12.87
N TYR A 17 -10.94 17.72 11.86
CA TYR A 17 -10.71 16.29 12.04
C TYR A 17 -9.36 16.10 12.77
N LEU A 18 -9.41 15.53 13.98
CA LEU A 18 -8.22 15.28 14.79
C LEU A 18 -8.13 13.77 15.10
N ARG A 19 -7.18 13.09 14.47
CA ARG A 19 -6.89 11.68 14.73
C ARG A 19 -5.72 11.55 15.71
N PRO A 20 -5.90 10.90 16.88
CA PRO A 20 -4.79 10.66 17.78
C PRO A 20 -3.77 9.72 17.12
N ILE A 21 -2.50 10.11 17.16
CA ILE A 21 -1.36 9.28 16.74
C ILE A 21 -0.58 8.93 18.00
N SER A 22 -0.51 7.64 18.32
CA SER A 22 0.11 7.13 19.55
C SER A 22 1.42 6.39 19.27
N GLU A 23 2.17 6.07 20.32
CA GLU A 23 3.35 5.19 20.21
C GLU A 23 2.96 3.77 19.79
N PRO A 24 3.79 3.08 18.97
CA PRO A 24 3.46 1.76 18.46
C PRO A 24 3.35 0.72 19.59
N PRO A 25 2.40 -0.22 19.48
CA PRO A 25 2.33 -1.32 20.42
C PRO A 25 3.52 -2.26 20.20
N LYS A 26 4.00 -2.95 21.26
CA LYS A 26 5.04 -3.99 21.11
C LYS A 26 4.62 -5.12 20.15
N SER A 27 3.32 -5.44 20.15
CA SER A 27 2.67 -6.40 19.26
C SER A 27 1.24 -5.95 19.00
N ILE A 28 0.75 -6.14 17.77
CA ILE A 28 -0.63 -5.76 17.39
C ILE A 28 -1.66 -6.62 18.14
N VAL A 29 -1.33 -7.89 18.40
CA VAL A 29 -2.17 -8.81 19.17
C VAL A 29 -1.43 -9.26 20.42
N THR A 30 -2.07 -9.08 21.57
CA THR A 30 -1.56 -9.53 22.88
C THR A 30 -2.70 -10.21 23.64
N ASN A 31 -2.50 -11.45 24.09
CA ASN A 31 -3.52 -12.24 24.80
C ASN A 31 -4.87 -12.29 24.05
N GLY A 32 -4.81 -12.36 22.72
CA GLY A 32 -5.98 -12.40 21.83
C GLY A 32 -6.76 -11.09 21.68
N LYS A 33 -6.30 -9.99 22.31
CA LYS A 33 -6.82 -8.64 22.13
C LYS A 33 -6.00 -7.88 21.10
N VAL A 34 -6.67 -7.09 20.27
CA VAL A 34 -6.04 -6.26 19.23
C VAL A 34 -5.83 -4.85 19.77
N ALA A 35 -4.65 -4.28 19.52
CA ALA A 35 -4.37 -2.87 19.76
C ALA A 35 -4.84 -2.04 18.54
N PHE A 36 -6.05 -1.49 18.62
CA PHE A 36 -6.61 -0.62 17.58
C PHE A 36 -6.08 0.81 17.70
N GLY A 37 -6.02 1.51 16.57
CA GLY A 37 -5.63 2.91 16.52
C GLY A 37 -4.64 3.21 15.41
N THR A 38 -4.06 4.40 15.50
CA THR A 38 -3.07 4.92 14.56
C THR A 38 -1.78 5.20 15.31
N PHE A 39 -0.65 4.75 14.77
CA PHE A 39 0.63 4.77 15.46
C PHE A 39 1.73 5.42 14.62
N SER A 40 2.57 6.23 15.28
CA SER A 40 3.66 7.03 14.69
C SER A 40 4.80 6.19 14.10
N SER A 41 4.87 4.91 14.44
CA SER A 41 5.87 3.97 13.94
C SER A 41 5.31 2.55 13.92
N VAL A 42 6.17 1.55 13.73
CA VAL A 42 5.77 0.16 13.56
C VAL A 42 6.40 -0.79 14.58
N PRO A 43 5.71 -1.89 14.96
CA PRO A 43 6.31 -2.98 15.70
C PRO A 43 7.31 -3.75 14.82
N ALA A 44 8.06 -4.68 15.43
CA ALA A 44 8.96 -5.56 14.68
C ALA A 44 8.24 -6.43 13.62
N LYS A 45 6.96 -6.76 13.85
CA LYS A 45 6.16 -7.61 12.97
C LYS A 45 4.76 -7.05 12.78
N LEU A 46 4.31 -6.98 11.53
CA LEU A 46 2.92 -6.83 11.15
C LEU A 46 2.23 -8.19 11.30
N ASP A 47 1.97 -8.63 12.54
CA ASP A 47 1.32 -9.91 12.81
C ASP A 47 0.01 -9.71 13.55
N ILE A 48 -1.09 -10.14 12.92
CA ILE A 48 -2.44 -10.06 13.46
C ILE A 48 -2.99 -11.42 13.88
N ARG A 49 -2.16 -12.47 13.92
CA ARG A 49 -2.59 -13.81 14.32
C ARG A 49 -2.91 -13.88 15.81
N GLY A 50 -3.72 -14.86 16.19
CA GLY A 50 -4.02 -15.16 17.60
C GLY A 50 -5.15 -14.34 18.20
N VAL A 51 -5.90 -13.58 17.39
CA VAL A 51 -7.13 -12.91 17.82
C VAL A 51 -8.12 -13.91 18.42
N LYS A 52 -8.70 -13.58 19.57
CA LYS A 52 -9.67 -14.46 20.25
C LYS A 52 -11.03 -14.38 19.55
N ALA A 53 -11.50 -15.53 19.06
CA ALA A 53 -12.81 -15.70 18.44
C ALA A 53 -13.16 -14.65 17.35
N PRO A 54 -12.35 -14.57 16.27
CA PRO A 54 -12.52 -13.53 15.24
C PRO A 54 -13.79 -13.69 14.41
N PHE A 55 -14.47 -14.84 14.44
CA PHE A 55 -15.68 -15.12 13.66
C PHE A 55 -16.87 -15.36 14.58
N GLY A 56 -17.61 -14.29 14.91
CA GLY A 56 -18.90 -14.40 15.62
C GLY A 56 -18.81 -14.94 17.04
N GLY A 57 -17.68 -14.78 17.75
CA GLY A 57 -17.53 -15.28 19.11
C GLY A 57 -17.21 -16.77 19.23
N ILE A 58 -17.13 -17.50 18.10
CA ILE A 58 -16.77 -18.92 18.07
C ILE A 58 -15.24 -19.09 18.24
N PRO A 59 -14.77 -19.81 19.27
CA PRO A 59 -13.35 -20.04 19.50
C PRO A 59 -12.81 -21.13 18.55
N LEU A 60 -12.59 -20.75 17.29
CA LEU A 60 -11.99 -21.65 16.31
C LEU A 60 -10.48 -21.84 16.57
N PRO A 61 -9.91 -23.01 16.24
CA PRO A 61 -8.47 -23.23 16.27
C PRO A 61 -7.70 -22.17 15.49
N SER A 62 -6.55 -21.75 16.03
CA SER A 62 -5.74 -20.66 15.46
C SER A 62 -5.36 -20.93 13.99
N ILE A 63 -5.10 -22.18 13.61
CA ILE A 63 -4.76 -22.58 12.24
C ILE A 63 -5.86 -22.15 11.25
N LEU A 64 -7.13 -22.45 11.55
CA LEU A 64 -8.27 -22.12 10.68
C LEU A 64 -8.44 -20.60 10.57
N THR A 65 -8.32 -19.89 11.70
CA THR A 65 -8.44 -18.44 11.70
C THR A 65 -7.29 -17.75 10.97
N ASN A 66 -6.08 -18.30 11.03
CA ASN A 66 -4.89 -17.73 10.41
C ASN A 66 -4.91 -17.86 8.88
N ILE A 67 -5.53 -18.91 8.31
CA ILE A 67 -5.72 -19.06 6.86
C ILE A 67 -6.63 -17.96 6.29
N ARG A 68 -7.50 -17.38 7.13
CA ARG A 68 -8.39 -16.28 6.76
C ARG A 68 -7.69 -14.92 6.71
N ILE A 69 -6.44 -14.82 7.15
CA ILE A 69 -5.63 -13.60 7.06
C ILE A 69 -5.03 -13.55 5.66
N LYS A 70 -5.41 -12.56 4.87
CA LYS A 70 -4.80 -12.31 3.56
C LYS A 70 -3.83 -11.15 3.69
N SER A 71 -2.89 -11.06 2.76
CA SER A 71 -1.81 -10.07 2.85
C SER A 71 -1.61 -9.40 1.51
N ARG A 72 -1.35 -8.10 1.53
CA ARG A 72 -1.19 -7.30 0.32
C ARG A 72 -0.01 -6.34 0.47
N ILE A 73 0.79 -6.17 -0.57
CA ILE A 73 1.69 -5.04 -0.73
C ILE A 73 1.20 -4.25 -1.93
N ALA A 74 0.95 -2.96 -1.77
CA ALA A 74 0.77 -2.02 -2.86
C ALA A 74 1.90 -1.00 -2.80
N TYR A 75 2.74 -0.95 -3.84
CA TYR A 75 3.83 0.00 -3.98
C TYR A 75 3.49 0.93 -5.14
N MET A 76 2.95 2.10 -4.85
CA MET A 76 2.64 3.14 -5.81
C MET A 76 3.89 4.00 -6.04
N PHE A 77 4.11 4.42 -7.28
CA PHE A 77 5.27 5.24 -7.66
C PHE A 77 4.91 6.26 -8.74
N SER A 78 5.58 7.41 -8.71
CA SER A 78 5.57 8.44 -9.75
C SER A 78 7.02 8.86 -9.98
N ILE A 79 7.53 8.66 -11.20
CA ILE A 79 8.94 8.85 -11.54
C ILE A 79 9.07 9.20 -13.02
N GLY A 80 9.83 10.27 -13.32
CA GLY A 80 9.90 10.83 -14.67
C GLY A 80 8.52 11.02 -15.29
N ASP A 81 8.28 10.47 -16.48
CA ASP A 81 6.99 10.54 -17.17
C ASP A 81 5.99 9.44 -16.78
N TYR A 82 6.25 8.66 -15.74
CA TYR A 82 5.44 7.49 -15.41
C TYR A 82 4.85 7.56 -14.01
N ILE A 83 3.64 7.02 -13.88
CA ILE A 83 2.99 6.74 -12.60
C ILE A 83 2.47 5.31 -12.61
N GLY A 84 2.55 4.59 -11.50
CA GLY A 84 2.16 3.19 -11.48
C GLY A 84 2.08 2.58 -10.09
N MET A 85 1.86 1.27 -10.09
CA MET A 85 1.73 0.44 -8.91
C MET A 85 2.32 -0.94 -9.18
N ALA A 86 3.13 -1.43 -8.23
CA ALA A 86 3.45 -2.83 -8.06
C ALA A 86 2.59 -3.42 -6.95
N GLU A 87 1.91 -4.52 -7.20
CA GLU A 87 1.03 -5.15 -6.23
C GLU A 87 1.43 -6.60 -6.01
N PHE A 88 1.41 -7.03 -4.75
CA PHE A 88 1.42 -8.43 -4.36
C PHE A 88 0.18 -8.71 -3.51
N PHE A 89 -0.53 -9.78 -3.82
CA PHE A 89 -1.67 -10.25 -3.05
C PHE A 89 -1.50 -11.73 -2.73
N ASP A 90 -1.46 -12.08 -1.44
CA ASP A 90 -1.35 -13.43 -0.91
C ASP A 90 -2.68 -13.84 -0.25
N ASP A 91 -3.43 -14.69 -0.96
CA ASP A 91 -4.71 -15.24 -0.51
C ASP A 91 -4.55 -16.58 0.24
N LYS A 92 -3.33 -17.06 0.49
CA LYS A 92 -3.00 -18.43 0.98
C LYS A 92 -3.31 -19.56 0.00
N MET A 93 -4.40 -19.46 -0.76
CA MET A 93 -4.77 -20.43 -1.80
C MET A 93 -4.16 -20.10 -3.16
N PHE A 94 -3.87 -18.83 -3.40
CA PHE A 94 -3.14 -18.38 -4.57
C PHE A 94 -2.46 -17.06 -4.27
N GLY A 95 -1.57 -16.68 -5.18
CA GLY A 95 -0.96 -15.37 -5.19
C GLY A 95 -1.15 -14.64 -6.50
N LEU A 96 -1.16 -13.31 -6.42
CA LEU A 96 -1.08 -12.43 -7.57
C LEU A 96 0.08 -11.47 -7.36
N ALA A 97 0.88 -11.28 -8.40
CA ALA A 97 1.83 -10.18 -8.49
C ALA A 97 1.55 -9.40 -9.75
N GLU A 98 1.45 -8.08 -9.66
CA GLU A 98 1.12 -7.22 -10.77
C GLU A 98 2.03 -5.98 -10.80
N ILE A 99 2.37 -5.53 -12.00
CA ILE A 99 2.95 -4.21 -12.26
C ILE A 99 2.02 -3.54 -13.27
N ILE A 100 1.43 -2.41 -12.90
CA ILE A 100 0.69 -1.54 -13.81
C ILE A 100 1.28 -0.14 -13.75
N PHE A 101 1.50 0.49 -14.90
CA PHE A 101 1.91 1.89 -14.94
C PHE A 101 1.41 2.56 -16.21
N TRP A 102 1.38 3.89 -16.16
CA TRP A 102 0.91 4.77 -17.22
C TRP A 102 1.99 5.79 -17.52
N ASN A 103 2.13 6.15 -18.80
CA ASN A 103 2.81 7.36 -19.17
C ASN A 103 1.86 8.56 -18.93
N LYS A 104 2.30 9.53 -18.13
CA LYS A 104 1.50 10.69 -17.70
C LYS A 104 1.07 11.58 -18.87
N THR A 105 1.90 11.67 -19.90
CA THR A 105 1.66 12.54 -21.07
C THR A 105 0.71 11.89 -22.08
N THR A 106 0.94 10.63 -22.41
CA THR A 106 0.20 9.91 -23.46
C THR A 106 -1.00 9.11 -22.92
N GLY A 107 -1.11 8.95 -21.60
CA GLY A 107 -2.12 8.10 -20.95
C GLY A 107 -1.93 6.59 -21.21
N LYS A 108 -0.89 6.18 -21.93
CA LYS A 108 -0.69 4.79 -22.33
C LYS A 108 -0.44 3.90 -21.12
N LYS A 109 -1.34 2.95 -20.89
CA LYS A 109 -1.28 1.94 -19.83
C LYS A 109 -0.46 0.72 -20.25
N LEU A 110 0.41 0.25 -19.37
CA LEU A 110 1.08 -1.04 -19.45
C LEU A 110 0.79 -1.83 -18.18
N ALA A 111 0.35 -3.09 -18.33
CA ALA A 111 -0.03 -3.96 -17.22
C ALA A 111 0.54 -5.36 -17.40
N TYR A 112 1.14 -5.91 -16.36
CA TYR A 112 1.76 -7.24 -16.34
C TYR A 112 1.42 -7.94 -15.04
N HIS A 113 0.70 -9.06 -15.12
CA HIS A 113 0.37 -9.89 -13.96
C HIS A 113 1.07 -11.25 -14.02
N THR A 114 1.24 -11.85 -12.85
CA THR A 114 1.69 -13.22 -12.65
C THR A 114 0.85 -13.85 -11.55
N PHE A 115 0.17 -14.94 -11.90
CA PHE A 115 -0.48 -15.80 -10.93
C PHE A 115 0.54 -16.74 -10.30
N MET A 116 0.45 -16.94 -8.99
CA MET A 116 1.34 -17.78 -8.21
C MET A 116 0.54 -18.89 -7.53
N THR A 117 1.09 -20.10 -7.56
CA THR A 117 0.48 -21.26 -6.91
C THR A 117 0.63 -21.18 -5.38
N PRO A 118 -0.27 -21.82 -4.60
CA PRO A 118 -0.33 -21.71 -3.14
C PRO A 118 0.97 -22.07 -2.38
N ARG A 119 1.88 -22.80 -3.02
CA ARG A 119 3.17 -23.21 -2.41
C ARG A 119 4.13 -22.05 -2.16
N ARG A 120 3.89 -20.88 -2.74
CA ARG A 120 4.71 -19.69 -2.52
C ARG A 120 3.91 -18.74 -1.63
N ARG A 121 4.19 -18.73 -0.32
CA ARG A 121 3.78 -17.62 0.57
C ARG A 121 4.84 -16.54 0.45
N PHE A 122 4.49 -15.32 0.04
CA PHE A 122 5.50 -14.33 -0.34
C PHE A 122 5.40 -13.00 0.39
N VAL A 123 4.26 -12.62 0.95
CA VAL A 123 4.17 -11.36 1.71
C VAL A 123 4.68 -11.57 3.14
N PRO A 124 5.84 -11.00 3.50
CA PRO A 124 6.46 -11.21 4.80
C PRO A 124 5.70 -10.48 5.92
N VAL A 125 5.93 -10.92 7.16
CA VAL A 125 5.38 -10.29 8.37
C VAL A 125 6.35 -9.33 9.04
N ARG A 126 7.65 -9.43 8.74
CA ARG A 126 8.71 -8.64 9.38
C ARG A 126 8.77 -7.25 8.77
N LEU A 127 8.86 -6.23 9.63
CA LEU A 127 8.91 -4.83 9.22
C LEU A 127 10.33 -4.23 9.31
N ASP A 128 11.26 -4.96 9.93
CA ASP A 128 12.66 -4.55 10.06
C ASP A 128 13.49 -4.91 8.82
N ASN A 129 13.30 -6.13 8.30
CA ASN A 129 14.01 -6.63 7.12
C ASN A 129 13.20 -7.74 6.45
N ALA A 130 12.82 -7.52 5.20
CA ALA A 130 12.17 -8.56 4.42
C ALA A 130 12.24 -8.32 2.90
N VAL A 131 11.87 -9.37 2.17
CA VAL A 131 11.77 -9.35 0.72
C VAL A 131 10.52 -10.10 0.27
N CYS A 132 9.82 -9.54 -0.70
CA CYS A 132 8.71 -10.16 -1.41
C CYS A 132 9.09 -10.28 -2.88
N VAL A 133 9.11 -11.51 -3.42
CA VAL A 133 9.54 -11.78 -4.80
C VAL A 133 8.52 -12.63 -5.53
N SER A 134 8.17 -12.21 -6.75
CA SER A 134 7.50 -13.03 -7.75
C SER A 134 8.44 -13.24 -8.92
N PHE A 135 8.62 -14.50 -9.32
CA PHE A 135 9.53 -14.86 -10.39
C PHE A 135 9.02 -16.06 -11.19
N ASN A 136 9.05 -15.89 -12.51
CA ASN A 136 8.96 -16.94 -13.51
C ASN A 136 9.83 -16.57 -14.72
N LYS A 137 9.84 -17.43 -15.76
CA LYS A 137 10.64 -17.20 -16.97
C LYS A 137 10.33 -15.88 -17.67
N ALA A 138 9.12 -15.33 -17.54
CA ALA A 138 8.67 -14.14 -18.25
C ALA A 138 8.71 -12.87 -17.39
N ARG A 139 8.62 -12.98 -16.06
CA ARG A 139 8.34 -11.87 -15.16
C ARG A 139 9.13 -12.03 -13.86
N TYR A 140 9.77 -10.95 -13.44
CA TYR A 140 10.41 -10.80 -12.14
C TYR A 140 9.90 -9.51 -11.52
N ILE A 141 9.43 -9.56 -10.28
CA ILE A 141 9.01 -8.41 -9.48
C ILE A 141 9.54 -8.64 -8.06
N ARG A 142 10.19 -7.65 -7.49
CA ARG A 142 10.75 -7.71 -6.14
C ARG A 142 10.50 -6.40 -5.40
N VAL A 143 9.90 -6.49 -4.22
CA VAL A 143 9.88 -5.43 -3.22
C VAL A 143 10.74 -5.88 -2.04
N MET A 144 11.65 -5.03 -1.59
CA MET A 144 12.55 -5.30 -0.47
C MET A 144 12.59 -4.10 0.46
N TRP A 145 12.68 -4.35 1.76
CA TRP A 145 13.02 -3.33 2.75
C TRP A 145 13.99 -3.88 3.77
N SER A 146 14.89 -3.02 4.24
CA SER A 146 15.81 -3.32 5.33
C SER A 146 16.19 -2.03 6.06
N ARG A 147 15.79 -1.92 7.32
CA ARG A 147 16.16 -0.79 8.19
C ARG A 147 17.66 -0.81 8.50
N LYS A 148 18.25 -2.00 8.67
CA LYS A 148 19.70 -2.17 8.89
C LYS A 148 20.53 -1.62 7.73
N HIS A 149 20.06 -1.79 6.50
CA HIS A 149 20.74 -1.31 5.29
C HIS A 149 20.17 0.00 4.77
N ASP A 150 19.32 0.67 5.57
CA ASP A 150 18.68 1.93 5.23
C ASP A 150 18.10 1.95 3.81
N ARG A 151 17.28 0.95 3.47
CA ARG A 151 16.82 0.76 2.08
C ARG A 151 15.43 0.20 1.96
N ILE A 152 14.64 0.81 1.09
CA ILE A 152 13.42 0.25 0.49
C ILE A 152 13.62 0.23 -1.03
N SER A 153 13.20 -0.82 -1.73
CA SER A 153 13.39 -0.89 -3.18
C SER A 153 12.32 -1.70 -3.88
N LEU A 154 11.96 -1.26 -5.08
CA LEU A 154 11.16 -1.99 -6.06
C LEU A 154 12.05 -2.28 -7.28
N SER A 155 12.13 -3.54 -7.71
CA SER A 155 12.81 -3.91 -8.95
C SER A 155 11.96 -4.88 -9.75
N PHE A 156 11.89 -4.70 -11.07
CA PHE A 156 11.14 -5.57 -11.95
C PHE A 156 11.79 -5.73 -13.33
N SER A 157 11.61 -6.90 -13.92
CA SER A 157 12.05 -7.26 -15.27
C SER A 157 10.96 -8.09 -15.94
N LEU A 158 10.37 -7.53 -17.01
CA LEU A 158 9.15 -8.02 -17.64
C LEU A 158 9.45 -8.25 -19.12
N ARG A 159 9.38 -9.49 -19.60
CA ARG A 159 9.53 -9.80 -21.04
C ARG A 159 8.37 -9.23 -21.86
N ALA A 160 8.59 -9.02 -23.16
CA ALA A 160 7.50 -8.71 -24.08
C ALA A 160 6.43 -9.83 -24.12
N GLY A 161 5.18 -9.50 -24.44
CA GLY A 161 4.12 -10.50 -24.62
C GLY A 161 2.70 -9.93 -24.70
N GLY A 162 1.87 -10.47 -25.60
CA GLY A 162 0.50 -10.02 -25.81
C GLY A 162 0.42 -8.52 -26.18
N GLY A 163 1.22 -8.08 -27.16
CA GLY A 163 1.29 -6.68 -27.59
C GLY A 163 2.07 -5.72 -26.67
N ARG A 164 2.48 -6.17 -25.48
CA ARG A 164 3.24 -5.36 -24.51
C ARG A 164 4.74 -5.44 -24.76
N PRO A 165 5.48 -4.32 -24.65
CA PRO A 165 6.94 -4.31 -24.78
C PRO A 165 7.62 -5.00 -23.59
N ALA A 166 8.92 -5.24 -23.68
CA ALA A 166 9.71 -5.62 -22.52
C ALA A 166 10.04 -4.38 -21.68
N VAL A 167 10.10 -4.53 -20.35
CA VAL A 167 10.30 -3.42 -19.41
C VAL A 167 11.24 -3.84 -18.30
N LYS A 168 12.13 -2.94 -17.90
CA LYS A 168 12.95 -3.08 -16.69
C LYS A 168 12.82 -1.83 -15.83
N GLY A 169 12.59 -1.98 -14.54
CA GLY A 169 12.57 -0.87 -13.60
C GLY A 169 13.30 -1.21 -12.31
N SER A 170 13.93 -0.21 -11.71
CA SER A 170 14.58 -0.32 -10.42
C SER A 170 14.51 1.02 -9.71
N PHE A 171 13.87 1.04 -8.55
CA PHE A 171 13.71 2.20 -7.68
C PHE A 171 14.27 1.88 -6.30
N SER A 172 14.92 2.87 -5.69
CA SER A 172 15.40 2.80 -4.32
C SER A 172 15.03 4.04 -3.53
N ALA A 173 14.78 3.84 -2.24
CA ALA A 173 14.54 4.85 -1.23
C ALA A 173 15.31 4.49 0.04
N HIS A 174 15.43 5.45 0.94
CA HIS A 174 16.13 5.34 2.21
C HIS A 174 15.17 5.63 3.38
N PHE A 175 15.32 4.92 4.50
CA PHE A 175 14.56 5.20 5.73
C PHE A 175 15.06 6.46 6.44
N SER A 176 16.34 6.80 6.25
CA SER A 176 16.98 8.00 6.78
C SER A 176 16.59 9.29 6.04
N ASP A 177 15.90 9.18 4.90
CA ASP A 177 15.48 10.34 4.14
C ASP A 177 14.48 11.20 4.94
N PRO A 178 14.63 12.53 5.02
CA PRO A 178 13.72 13.40 5.77
C PRO A 178 12.24 13.30 5.36
N LEU A 179 11.99 13.00 4.08
CA LEU A 179 10.65 12.84 3.50
C LEU A 179 10.10 11.43 3.69
N HIS A 180 10.91 10.50 4.19
CA HIS A 180 10.40 9.20 4.61
C HIS A 180 9.55 9.38 5.87
N LYS A 181 8.24 9.16 5.73
CA LYS A 181 7.29 9.08 6.84
C LYS A 181 6.66 7.70 6.85
N GLU A 182 6.33 7.22 8.03
CA GLU A 182 5.60 5.97 8.18
C GLU A 182 4.48 6.09 9.21
N LEU A 183 3.52 5.19 9.06
CA LEU A 183 2.36 5.10 9.93
C LEU A 183 1.90 3.65 10.00
N LEU A 184 1.53 3.18 11.19
CA LEU A 184 0.76 1.96 11.34
C LEU A 184 -0.68 2.32 11.65
N VAL A 185 -1.62 1.73 10.91
CA VAL A 185 -3.05 1.82 11.22
C VAL A 185 -3.57 0.42 11.51
N VAL A 186 -4.24 0.25 12.64
CA VAL A 186 -4.93 -0.99 13.00
C VAL A 186 -6.41 -0.68 13.20
N THR A 187 -7.24 -1.15 12.27
CA THR A 187 -8.68 -0.87 12.25
C THR A 187 -9.51 -2.10 12.65
N PRO A 188 -10.61 -1.93 13.39
CA PRO A 188 -11.57 -3.01 13.64
C PRO A 188 -12.46 -3.23 12.42
N ALA A 189 -12.92 -4.47 12.23
CA ALA A 189 -14.01 -4.75 11.31
C ALA A 189 -15.35 -4.31 11.93
N PRO A 190 -16.35 -3.88 11.12
CA PRO A 190 -17.55 -3.21 11.63
C PRO A 190 -18.43 -4.07 12.55
N THR A 191 -18.51 -5.39 12.31
CA THR A 191 -19.45 -6.27 13.03
C THR A 191 -18.80 -7.47 13.70
N MET A 192 -17.46 -7.55 13.70
CA MET A 192 -16.71 -8.73 14.15
C MET A 192 -15.45 -8.29 14.86
N ARG A 193 -14.91 -9.13 15.75
CA ARG A 193 -13.61 -8.93 16.43
C ARG A 193 -12.39 -9.02 15.52
N ARG A 194 -12.59 -8.91 14.20
CA ARG A 194 -11.54 -8.95 13.18
C ARG A 194 -10.86 -7.60 13.10
N CYS A 195 -9.67 -7.62 12.52
CA CYS A 195 -8.90 -6.42 12.30
C CYS A 195 -8.25 -6.41 10.92
N SER A 196 -7.90 -5.19 10.51
CA SER A 196 -6.95 -4.90 9.46
C SER A 196 -5.76 -4.17 10.09
N ALA A 197 -4.55 -4.49 9.65
CA ALA A 197 -3.36 -3.77 10.03
C ALA A 197 -2.58 -3.38 8.77
N THR A 198 -2.28 -2.10 8.64
CA THR A 198 -1.62 -1.53 7.46
C THR A 198 -0.44 -0.70 7.88
N TRP A 199 0.75 -1.11 7.45
CA TRP A 199 1.93 -0.27 7.46
C TRP A 199 1.94 0.57 6.19
N LEU A 200 1.89 1.89 6.37
CA LEU A 200 1.99 2.90 5.34
C LEU A 200 3.37 3.54 5.43
N THR A 201 4.04 3.71 4.29
CA THR A 201 5.29 4.46 4.21
C THR A 201 5.30 5.30 2.94
N THR A 202 5.66 6.56 3.08
CA THR A 202 5.97 7.50 1.99
C THR A 202 7.46 7.62 1.87
N MET A 203 7.95 7.80 0.65
CA MET A 203 9.38 7.94 0.42
C MET A 203 9.66 8.64 -0.91
N PRO A 204 10.69 9.49 -1.00
CA PRO A 204 11.26 9.83 -2.29
C PRO A 204 11.97 8.59 -2.84
N ILE A 205 11.96 8.46 -4.15
CA ILE A 205 12.63 7.36 -4.85
C ILE A 205 13.58 7.92 -5.90
N HIS A 206 14.65 7.17 -6.12
CA HIS A 206 15.57 7.38 -7.23
C HIS A 206 15.69 6.10 -8.05
N GLY A 207 15.79 6.22 -9.37
CA GLY A 207 16.19 5.11 -10.22
C GLY A 207 15.73 5.22 -11.67
N SER A 208 15.43 4.07 -12.28
CA SER A 208 15.21 3.97 -13.73
C SER A 208 14.01 3.11 -14.10
N LEU A 209 13.41 3.43 -15.24
CA LEU A 209 12.33 2.69 -15.89
C LEU A 209 12.58 2.69 -17.40
N ASN A 210 12.94 1.54 -17.93
CA ASN A 210 13.31 1.39 -19.33
C ASN A 210 12.26 0.53 -20.03
N ILE A 211 11.56 1.12 -21.00
CA ILE A 211 10.77 0.37 -21.97
C ILE A 211 11.74 -0.05 -23.08
N LEU A 212 12.01 -1.35 -23.18
CA LEU A 212 12.97 -1.86 -24.14
C LEU A 212 12.36 -1.87 -25.55
N ALA A 213 13.22 -1.66 -26.55
CA ALA A 213 12.83 -1.74 -27.94
C ALA A 213 12.16 -3.09 -28.24
N GLY A 214 11.06 -3.03 -29.00
CA GLY A 214 10.34 -4.21 -29.49
C GLY A 214 10.51 -4.35 -30.99
N ARG A 215 9.88 -5.37 -31.59
CA ARG A 215 9.92 -5.57 -33.05
C ARG A 215 9.37 -4.38 -33.86
N LYS A 216 8.50 -3.56 -33.25
CA LYS A 216 7.81 -2.42 -33.91
C LYS A 216 7.84 -1.13 -33.07
N THR A 217 8.60 -1.08 -31.99
CA THR A 217 8.61 0.08 -31.08
C THR A 217 10.04 0.43 -30.70
N GLN A 218 10.38 1.71 -30.78
CA GLN A 218 11.63 2.22 -30.21
C GLN A 218 11.63 2.04 -28.69
N GLY A 219 12.83 1.83 -28.14
CA GLY A 219 13.02 1.82 -26.70
C GLY A 219 12.89 3.23 -26.14
N ILE A 220 12.34 3.34 -24.94
CA ILE A 220 12.26 4.59 -24.19
C ILE A 220 13.06 4.38 -22.91
N PRO A 221 14.35 4.72 -22.91
CA PRO A 221 15.14 4.68 -21.70
C PRO A 221 14.80 5.87 -20.81
N MET A 222 14.69 5.62 -19.51
CA MET A 222 14.68 6.66 -18.48
C MET A 222 15.69 6.21 -17.43
N GLN A 223 16.85 6.85 -17.45
CA GLN A 223 17.93 6.63 -16.48
C GLN A 223 17.87 7.74 -15.44
N ASP A 224 18.20 7.41 -14.19
CA ASP A 224 18.40 8.36 -13.08
C ASP A 224 17.37 9.48 -13.00
N ALA A 225 16.14 9.10 -12.66
CA ALA A 225 15.08 10.05 -12.34
C ALA A 225 14.75 9.98 -10.86
N ASP A 226 14.44 11.14 -10.30
CA ASP A 226 13.83 11.27 -8.99
C ASP A 226 12.31 11.17 -9.10
N GLY A 227 11.70 10.75 -8.00
CA GLY A 227 10.27 10.56 -7.92
C GLY A 227 9.79 10.38 -6.49
N LEU A 228 8.52 9.99 -6.39
CA LEU A 228 7.83 9.75 -5.14
C LEU A 228 7.23 8.34 -5.16
N ALA A 229 7.24 7.68 -4.00
CA ALA A 229 6.56 6.42 -3.81
C ALA A 229 5.80 6.38 -2.49
N PHE A 230 4.79 5.52 -2.50
CA PHE A 230 3.98 5.21 -1.36
C PHE A 230 3.82 3.69 -1.31
N MET A 231 4.18 3.05 -0.20
CA MET A 231 3.96 1.63 0.01
C MET A 231 2.96 1.39 1.14
N ALA A 232 2.01 0.50 0.88
CA ALA A 232 1.08 -0.03 1.87
C ALA A 232 1.26 -1.55 1.98
N LEU A 233 1.75 -2.02 3.12
CA LEU A 233 1.74 -3.44 3.49
C LEU A 233 0.55 -3.70 4.42
N ASN A 234 -0.44 -4.43 3.93
CA ASN A 234 -1.67 -4.73 4.63
C ASN A 234 -1.76 -6.21 5.01
N ARG A 235 -2.32 -6.47 6.19
CA ARG A 235 -2.83 -7.79 6.57
C ARG A 235 -4.22 -7.63 7.14
N THR A 236 -5.15 -8.46 6.65
CA THR A 236 -6.56 -8.30 7.00
C THR A 236 -7.25 -9.65 7.13
N TYR A 237 -8.14 -9.75 8.11
CA TYR A 237 -9.13 -10.82 8.18
C TYR A 237 -10.31 -10.54 7.22
N TYR A 238 -10.12 -10.81 5.93
CA TYR A 238 -11.14 -10.54 4.91
C TYR A 238 -12.46 -11.32 5.12
N LYS A 239 -13.59 -10.66 4.85
CA LYS A 239 -14.87 -11.35 4.57
C LYS A 239 -14.74 -12.15 3.26
N TYR A 240 -15.67 -13.05 2.98
CA TYR A 240 -15.70 -13.76 1.70
C TYR A 240 -15.79 -12.81 0.50
N HIS A 241 -16.57 -11.73 0.64
CA HIS A 241 -16.62 -10.65 -0.33
C HIS A 241 -16.21 -9.35 0.35
N VAL A 242 -15.25 -8.65 -0.26
CA VAL A 242 -14.83 -7.32 0.14
C VAL A 242 -14.68 -6.48 -1.11
N LYS A 243 -15.18 -5.25 -1.03
CA LYS A 243 -14.98 -4.21 -2.04
C LYS A 243 -14.07 -3.15 -1.44
N SER A 244 -13.16 -2.61 -2.24
CA SER A 244 -12.30 -1.50 -1.86
C SER A 244 -12.09 -0.57 -3.03
N GLU A 245 -12.14 0.72 -2.77
CA GLU A 245 -11.75 1.77 -3.70
C GLU A 245 -10.53 2.48 -3.14
N MET A 246 -9.62 2.87 -4.03
CA MET A 246 -8.38 3.53 -3.64
C MET A 246 -8.07 4.64 -4.63
N MET A 247 -7.75 5.81 -4.07
CA MET A 247 -7.19 6.94 -4.79
C MET A 247 -5.81 7.24 -4.21
N CYS A 248 -4.82 7.45 -5.07
CA CYS A 248 -3.47 7.81 -4.66
C CYS A 248 -2.99 8.96 -5.54
N GLY A 249 -2.40 9.98 -4.91
CA GLY A 249 -1.72 11.08 -5.59
C GLY A 249 -0.27 11.16 -5.14
N LEU A 250 0.62 11.40 -6.10
CA LEU A 250 2.06 11.51 -5.92
C LEU A 250 2.55 12.63 -6.83
N GLY A 251 2.92 13.78 -6.28
CA GLY A 251 3.37 14.90 -7.08
C GLY A 251 3.85 16.08 -6.27
N GLU A 252 3.79 17.25 -6.88
CA GLU A 252 4.17 18.53 -6.28
C GLU A 252 2.97 19.48 -6.31
N TYR A 253 2.82 20.25 -5.25
CA TYR A 253 1.82 21.29 -5.11
C TYR A 253 2.46 22.50 -4.45
N GLU A 254 2.41 23.66 -5.10
CA GLU A 254 3.03 24.91 -4.61
C GLU A 254 4.52 24.76 -4.24
N GLY A 255 5.27 23.95 -5.02
CA GLY A 255 6.70 23.70 -4.77
C GLY A 255 6.99 22.69 -3.65
N LYS A 256 5.96 22.13 -3.01
CA LYS A 256 6.07 21.09 -1.97
C LYS A 256 5.71 19.73 -2.52
N LYS A 257 6.41 18.68 -2.08
CA LYS A 257 6.02 17.30 -2.42
C LYS A 257 4.73 16.96 -1.67
N LEU A 258 3.77 16.42 -2.40
CA LEU A 258 2.45 16.03 -1.91
C LEU A 258 2.20 14.55 -2.23
N LEU A 259 1.92 13.78 -1.19
CA LEU A 259 1.51 12.39 -1.30
C LEU A 259 0.20 12.21 -0.55
N PHE A 260 -0.79 11.59 -1.18
CA PHE A 260 -1.99 11.20 -0.48
C PHE A 260 -2.45 9.81 -0.91
N ARG A 261 -3.09 9.13 0.03
CA ARG A 261 -3.76 7.86 -0.22
C ARG A 261 -5.07 7.89 0.52
N PHE A 262 -6.15 7.73 -0.23
CA PHE A 262 -7.49 7.54 0.30
C PHE A 262 -7.99 6.17 -0.08
N VAL A 263 -8.49 5.44 0.91
CA VAL A 263 -9.06 4.11 0.75
C VAL A 263 -10.36 4.03 1.51
N THR A 264 -11.34 3.48 0.83
CA THR A 264 -12.61 3.08 1.41
C THR A 264 -12.82 1.60 1.15
N THR A 265 -13.34 0.88 2.14
CA THR A 265 -13.59 -0.54 2.03
C THR A 265 -14.93 -0.91 2.65
N SER A 266 -15.55 -1.99 2.15
CA SER A 266 -16.72 -2.59 2.80
C SER A 266 -16.42 -3.25 4.16
N MET A 267 -15.20 -3.05 4.67
CA MET A 267 -14.66 -3.53 5.93
C MET A 267 -14.29 -2.39 6.88
N ASP A 268 -14.53 -1.13 6.49
CA ASP A 268 -14.23 0.02 7.33
C ASP A 268 -15.07 0.01 8.61
N PRO A 269 -14.52 0.52 9.73
CA PRO A 269 -15.26 0.63 10.97
C PRO A 269 -16.40 1.65 10.85
N HIS A 270 -17.43 1.49 11.68
CA HIS A 270 -18.53 2.46 11.77
C HIS A 270 -18.04 3.84 12.25
N GLU A 271 -17.06 3.87 13.16
CA GLU A 271 -16.39 5.08 13.63
C GLU A 271 -15.01 5.19 12.96
N ALA A 272 -14.98 5.77 11.75
CA ALA A 272 -13.76 5.89 10.95
C ALA A 272 -12.76 6.92 11.50
N ASP A 273 -13.19 7.80 12.41
CA ASP A 273 -12.39 8.97 12.81
C ASP A 273 -11.17 8.60 13.67
N TYR A 274 -11.24 7.48 14.39
CA TYR A 274 -10.15 7.03 15.26
C TYR A 274 -9.12 6.15 14.54
N SER A 275 -9.53 5.44 13.49
CA SER A 275 -8.66 4.50 12.78
C SER A 275 -9.11 4.33 11.33
N ASN A 276 -8.42 4.99 10.40
CA ASN A 276 -8.57 4.80 8.96
C ASN A 276 -7.21 4.88 8.27
N GLU A 277 -7.13 4.29 7.07
CA GLU A 277 -5.90 4.24 6.27
C GLU A 277 -5.65 5.50 5.44
N ASN A 278 -6.49 6.53 5.59
CA ASN A 278 -6.38 7.76 4.84
C ASN A 278 -5.22 8.59 5.38
N VAL A 279 -4.38 9.07 4.48
CA VAL A 279 -3.23 9.89 4.83
C VAL A 279 -2.92 10.89 3.73
N VAL A 280 -2.50 12.07 4.17
CA VAL A 280 -1.89 13.13 3.36
C VAL A 280 -0.55 13.43 4.00
N VAL A 281 0.49 13.52 3.19
CA VAL A 281 1.84 13.92 3.57
C VAL A 281 2.24 15.07 2.67
N ILE A 282 2.63 16.17 3.28
CA ILE A 282 3.10 17.38 2.61
C ILE A 282 4.52 17.63 3.10
N ASP A 283 5.41 17.97 2.19
CA ASP A 283 6.75 18.45 2.53
C ASP A 283 6.67 19.79 3.30
N ASP A 284 7.48 19.90 4.36
CA ASP A 284 7.48 21.05 5.27
C ASP A 284 8.24 22.24 4.66
#